data_AF-A0A0F9J4T4-F1
#
_entry.id   AF-A0A0F9J4T4-F1
#
_cell.length_a   1.000
_cell.length_b   1.000
_cell.length_c   1.000
_cell.angle_alpha   90.00
_cell.angle_beta   90.00
_cell.angle_gamma   90.00
#
_symmetry.space_group_name_H-M   'P 1'
#
loop_
_entity.id
_entity.type
_entity.pdbx_description
1 polymer ?
#
loop_
_entity_poly.entity_id
_entity_poly.type
_entity_poly.pdbx_seq_one_letter_code
_entity_poly.pdbx_strand_id
1 'polypeptide(L)'
;MQQSPYTEFIERCDGFEEEIRRESAAGKFTYAELEENDEDLKKLQSWFEKIRKLDFYSASLGDQAQMKLEQCATLLDAFADQVFNAQSENATINAVPSGKLPTSSEN
;
A
#
# COMPACT_ATOMS: atom_id res chain seq x y z
N MET A 1 -30.26 8.69 -14.06
CA MET A 1 -29.89 8.92 -12.64
C MET A 1 -28.42 9.27 -12.64
N GLN A 2 -28.02 10.40 -12.04
CA GLN A 2 -26.58 10.67 -11.83
C GLN A 2 -26.08 9.69 -10.77
N GLN A 3 -24.92 9.06 -11.02
CA GLN A 3 -24.25 8.28 -9.98
C GLN A 3 -23.83 9.22 -8.85
N SER A 4 -23.94 8.76 -7.60
CA SER A 4 -23.45 9.52 -6.45
C SER A 4 -21.92 9.59 -6.53
N PRO A 5 -21.28 10.73 -6.21
CA PRO A 5 -19.82 10.81 -6.13
C PRO A 5 -19.23 9.79 -5.16
N TYR A 6 -19.99 9.36 -4.15
CA TYR A 6 -19.59 8.29 -3.24
C TYR A 6 -19.56 6.91 -3.91
N THR A 7 -20.42 6.64 -4.90
CA THR A 7 -20.40 5.36 -5.62
C THR A 7 -19.13 5.23 -6.44
N GLU A 8 -18.79 6.28 -7.20
CA GLU A 8 -17.52 6.31 -7.95
C GLU A 8 -16.31 6.22 -7.02
N PHE A 9 -16.39 6.87 -5.85
CA PHE A 9 -15.34 6.77 -4.84
C PHE A 9 -15.12 5.33 -4.35
N ILE A 10 -16.21 4.63 -4.02
CA ILE A 10 -16.14 3.24 -3.56
C ILE A 10 -15.56 2.33 -4.65
N GLU A 11 -15.97 2.50 -5.91
CA GLU A 11 -15.40 1.74 -7.04
C GLU A 11 -13.89 1.97 -7.20
N ARG A 12 -13.41 3.20 -6.95
CA ARG A 12 -11.97 3.49 -6.97
C ARG A 12 -11.22 2.87 -5.79
N CYS A 13 -11.82 2.83 -4.60
CA CYS A 13 -11.26 2.10 -3.46
C CYS A 13 -11.15 0.61 -3.76
N ASP A 14 -12.19 0.00 -4.33
CA ASP A 14 -12.17 -1.43 -4.70
C ASP A 14 -11.06 -1.72 -5.72
N GLY A 15 -10.89 -0.86 -6.74
CA GLY A 15 -9.80 -0.99 -7.72
C GLY A 15 -8.40 -0.86 -7.10
N PHE A 16 -8.23 0.04 -6.12
CA PHE A 16 -6.97 0.18 -5.38
C PHE A 16 -6.66 -1.09 -4.55
N GLU A 17 -7.67 -1.65 -3.88
CA GLU A 17 -7.51 -2.91 -3.14
C GLU A 17 -7.10 -4.08 -4.05
N GLU A 18 -7.70 -4.18 -5.24
CA GLU A 18 -7.36 -5.21 -6.22
C GLU A 18 -5.94 -5.04 -6.76
N GLU A 19 -5.49 -3.81 -7.00
CA GLU A 19 -4.13 -3.52 -7.45
C GLU A 19 -3.09 -4.00 -6.42
N ILE A 20 -3.21 -3.55 -5.16
CA ILE A 20 -2.28 -3.98 -4.10
C ILE A 20 -2.27 -5.50 -3.95
N ARG A 21 -3.45 -6.15 -3.99
CA ARG A 21 -3.51 -7.62 -3.92
C ARG A 21 -2.79 -8.28 -5.10
N ARG A 22 -2.94 -7.74 -6.30
CA ARG A 22 -2.27 -8.24 -7.51
C ARG A 22 -0.76 -8.08 -7.41
N GLU A 23 -0.28 -6.93 -6.96
CA GLU A 23 1.15 -6.65 -6.78
C GLU A 23 1.76 -7.52 -5.68
N SER A 24 1.06 -7.66 -4.56
CA SER A 24 1.44 -8.56 -3.46
C SER A 24 1.54 -10.00 -3.93
N ALA A 25 0.55 -10.48 -4.70
CA ALA A 25 0.55 -11.83 -5.26
C ALA A 25 1.66 -12.04 -6.31
N ALA A 26 2.04 -10.99 -7.03
CA ALA A 26 3.16 -10.99 -7.96
C ALA A 26 4.53 -10.86 -7.26
N GLY A 27 4.57 -10.65 -5.95
CA GLY A 27 5.81 -10.49 -5.18
C GLY A 27 6.53 -9.17 -5.45
N LYS A 28 5.82 -8.14 -5.90
CA LYS A 28 6.38 -6.81 -6.26
C LYS A 28 6.65 -5.96 -5.01
N PHE A 29 7.32 -6.52 -4.00
CA PHE A 29 7.58 -5.86 -2.73
C PHE A 29 8.79 -4.91 -2.82
N THR A 30 8.59 -3.76 -3.47
CA THR A 30 9.62 -2.74 -3.65
C THR A 30 9.16 -1.39 -3.12
N TYR A 31 10.13 -0.54 -2.72
CA TYR A 31 9.82 0.83 -2.27
C TYR A 31 9.16 1.69 -3.35
N ALA A 32 9.46 1.45 -4.62
CA ALA A 32 8.86 2.21 -5.73
C ALA A 32 7.35 1.95 -5.82
N GLU A 33 6.92 0.68 -5.79
CA GLU A 33 5.49 0.32 -5.80
C GLU A 33 4.79 0.83 -4.53
N LEU A 34 5.48 0.79 -3.37
CA LEU A 34 4.94 1.34 -2.12
C LEU A 34 4.70 2.86 -2.21
N GLU A 35 5.66 3.61 -2.76
CA GLU A 35 5.56 5.06 -2.93
C GLU A 35 4.43 5.43 -3.91
N GLU A 36 4.29 4.71 -5.03
CA GLU A 36 3.20 4.90 -5.99
C GLU A 36 1.82 4.67 -5.33
N ASN A 37 1.68 3.57 -4.61
CA ASN A 37 0.43 3.25 -3.89
C ASN A 37 0.12 4.27 -2.78
N ASP A 38 1.12 4.82 -2.09
CA ASP A 38 0.94 5.88 -1.08
C ASP A 38 0.47 7.19 -1.71
N GLU A 39 1.02 7.58 -2.86
CA GLU A 39 0.53 8.73 -3.62
C GLU A 39 -0.92 8.56 -4.07
N ASP A 40 -1.30 7.36 -4.50
CA ASP A 40 -2.66 7.06 -4.93
C ASP A 40 -3.65 7.07 -3.76
N LEU A 41 -3.26 6.51 -2.60
CA LEU A 41 -4.06 6.61 -1.38
C LEU A 41 -4.27 8.07 -0.95
N LYS A 42 -3.23 8.92 -1.03
CA LYS A 42 -3.35 10.36 -0.73
C LYS A 42 -4.30 11.08 -1.68
N LYS A 43 -4.32 10.70 -2.96
CA LYS A 43 -5.30 11.23 -3.94
C LYS A 43 -6.73 10.81 -3.56
N LEU A 44 -6.94 9.56 -3.17
CA LEU A 44 -8.23 9.08 -2.68
C LEU A 44 -8.67 9.84 -1.42
N GLN A 45 -7.81 9.98 -0.41
CA GLN A 45 -8.12 10.75 0.80
C GLN A 45 -8.52 12.19 0.47
N SER A 46 -7.75 12.87 -0.38
CA SER A 46 -8.02 14.24 -0.80
C SER A 46 -9.35 14.37 -1.55
N TRP A 47 -9.72 13.36 -2.33
CA TRP A 47 -10.99 13.33 -3.04
C TRP A 47 -12.16 13.05 -2.09
N PHE A 48 -12.00 12.12 -1.14
CA PHE A 48 -12.99 11.84 -0.10
C PHE A 48 -13.34 13.10 0.71
N GLU A 49 -12.34 13.89 1.10
CA GLU A 49 -12.57 15.15 1.79
C GLU A 49 -13.38 16.15 0.96
N LYS A 50 -13.13 16.21 -0.36
CA LYS A 50 -13.87 17.10 -1.26
C LYS A 50 -15.34 16.67 -1.39
N ILE A 51 -15.60 15.38 -1.61
CA ILE A 51 -16.98 14.89 -1.72
C ILE A 51 -17.73 15.08 -0.39
N ARG A 52 -17.07 14.84 0.75
CA ARG A 52 -17.65 15.03 2.08
C ARG A 52 -17.94 16.50 2.39
N LYS A 53 -17.08 17.43 1.95
CA LYS A 53 -17.32 18.88 2.09
C LYS A 53 -18.51 19.37 1.27
N LEU A 54 -18.81 18.70 0.15
CA LEU A 54 -19.94 19.01 -0.73
C LEU A 54 -21.22 18.26 -0.33
N ASP A 55 -21.13 17.32 0.59
CA ASP A 55 -22.26 16.58 1.12
C ASP A 55 -22.92 17.34 2.28
N PHE A 56 -23.99 18.05 1.96
CA PHE A 56 -24.79 18.80 2.94
C PHE A 56 -25.85 17.95 3.66
N TYR A 57 -26.14 16.75 3.15
CA TYR A 57 -27.24 15.92 3.62
C TYR A 57 -26.78 14.69 4.39
N SER A 58 -25.47 14.54 4.63
CA SER A 58 -24.85 13.43 5.34
C SER A 58 -25.39 12.08 4.86
N ALA A 59 -25.13 11.79 3.58
CA ALA A 59 -25.66 10.59 2.94
C ALA A 59 -25.09 9.33 3.61
N SER A 60 -25.91 8.28 3.79
CA SER A 60 -25.48 6.97 4.32
C SER A 60 -24.40 6.26 3.49
N LEU A 61 -24.07 6.78 2.31
CA LEU A 61 -22.96 6.34 1.47
C LEU A 61 -21.61 6.93 1.94
N GLY A 62 -21.60 8.05 2.66
CA GLY A 62 -20.39 8.67 3.19
C GLY A 62 -19.68 7.78 4.21
N ASP A 63 -20.42 7.14 5.11
CA ASP A 63 -19.86 6.20 6.09
C ASP A 63 -19.28 4.95 5.42
N GLN A 64 -19.96 4.43 4.38
CA GLN A 64 -19.46 3.30 3.61
C GLN A 64 -18.19 3.65 2.84
N ALA A 65 -18.14 4.83 2.22
CA ALA A 65 -16.96 5.33 1.54
C ALA A 65 -15.80 5.57 2.51
N GLN A 66 -16.06 6.08 3.72
CA GLN A 66 -15.04 6.21 4.76
C GLN A 66 -14.47 4.85 5.17
N MET A 67 -15.33 3.87 5.45
CA MET A 67 -14.91 2.52 5.81
C MET A 67 -14.04 1.89 4.70
N LYS A 68 -14.39 2.12 3.44
CA LYS A 68 -13.61 1.66 2.27
C LYS A 68 -12.24 2.32 2.17
N LEU A 69 -12.16 3.62 2.45
CA LEU A 69 -10.89 4.34 2.49
C LEU A 69 -9.97 3.84 3.63
N GLU A 70 -10.54 3.56 4.80
CA GLU A 70 -9.81 2.98 5.95
C GLU A 70 -9.29 1.56 5.62
N GLN A 71 -10.08 0.76 4.88
CA GLN A 71 -9.64 -0.54 4.38
C GLN A 71 -8.46 -0.42 3.41
N CYS A 72 -8.50 0.54 2.48
CA CYS A 72 -7.38 0.82 1.58
C CYS A 72 -6.11 1.19 2.35
N ALA A 73 -6.22 2.05 3.36
CA ALA A 73 -5.10 2.46 4.20
C ALA A 73 -4.50 1.27 4.98
N THR A 74 -5.35 0.42 5.56
CA THR A 74 -4.92 -0.79 6.28
C THR A 74 -4.22 -1.78 5.34
N LEU A 75 -4.72 -1.92 4.11
CA LEU A 75 -4.12 -2.80 3.12
C LEU A 75 -2.72 -2.32 2.71
N LEU A 76 -2.56 -1.00 2.50
CA LEU A 76 -1.28 -0.40 2.17
C LEU A 76 -0.27 -0.52 3.32
N ASP A 77 -0.71 -0.37 4.57
CA ASP A 77 0.14 -0.58 5.76
C ASP A 77 0.69 -2.02 5.81
N ALA A 78 -0.18 -3.01 5.58
CA ALA A 78 0.24 -4.42 5.49
C ALA A 78 1.16 -4.70 4.30
N PHE A 79 1.02 -3.96 3.19
CA PHE A 79 1.95 -4.04 2.06
C PHE A 79 3.30 -3.41 2.41
N ALA A 80 3.32 -2.29 3.12
CA ALA A 80 4.54 -1.63 3.60
C ALA A 80 5.37 -2.55 4.51
N ASP A 81 4.71 -3.27 5.42
CA ASP A 81 5.36 -4.29 6.26
C ASP A 81 6.01 -5.41 5.42
N GLN A 82 5.33 -5.87 4.37
CA GLN A 82 5.87 -6.90 3.46
C GLN A 82 7.06 -6.38 2.66
N VAL A 83 7.00 -5.13 2.16
CA VAL A 83 8.12 -4.45 1.51
C VAL A 83 9.31 -4.36 2.47
N PHE A 84 9.09 -3.89 3.69
CA PHE A 84 10.15 -3.79 4.69
C PHE A 84 10.80 -5.14 4.99
N ASN A 85 9.99 -6.18 5.21
CA ASN A 85 10.48 -7.53 5.47
C ASN A 85 11.29 -8.08 4.27
N ALA A 86 10.77 -7.97 3.05
CA ALA A 86 11.44 -8.43 1.83
C ALA A 86 12.79 -7.73 1.58
N GLN A 87 12.90 -6.44 1.94
CA GLN A 87 14.14 -5.67 1.82
C GLN A 87 15.12 -5.98 2.96
N SER A 88 14.63 -6.27 4.17
CA SER A 88 15.46 -6.68 5.31
C SER A 88 16.11 -8.06 5.11
N GLU A 89 15.38 -9.02 4.54
CA GLU A 89 15.90 -10.34 4.18
C GLU A 89 16.93 -10.22 3.04
N ASN A 90 16.67 -9.36 2.05
CA ASN A 90 17.63 -9.05 0.98
C ASN A 90 18.92 -8.40 1.52
N ALA A 91 18.84 -7.55 2.54
CA ALA A 91 20.02 -6.97 3.16
C ALA A 91 20.87 -8.02 3.90
N THR A 92 20.23 -9.06 4.45
CA THR A 92 20.91 -10.12 5.20
C THR A 92 21.65 -11.11 4.27
N ILE A 93 21.09 -11.42 3.09
CA ILE A 93 21.75 -12.30 2.10
C ILE A 93 22.92 -11.62 1.35
N ASN A 94 22.92 -10.28 1.25
CA ASN A 94 23.98 -9.52 0.59
C ASN A 94 25.15 -9.14 1.53
N ALA A 95 25.05 -9.46 2.83
CA ALA A 95 26.09 -9.18 3.83
C ALA A 95 27.15 -10.30 3.98
N VAL A 96 27.27 -11.23 3.03
CA VAL A 96 28.41 -12.17 3.00
C VAL A 96 29.44 -11.74 1.96
N PRO A 97 30.54 -11.06 2.36
CA PRO A 97 31.72 -11.01 1.51
C PRO A 97 32.42 -12.37 1.53
N SER A 98 32.52 -13.01 0.36
CA SER A 98 33.47 -14.09 0.14
C SER A 98 34.89 -13.59 0.38
N GLY A 99 35.60 -14.16 1.36
CA GLY A 99 37.00 -13.88 1.66
C GLY A 99 37.67 -15.08 2.34
N LYS A 100 38.72 -15.59 1.69
CA LYS A 100 39.41 -16.85 1.98
C LYS A 100 40.38 -16.76 3.18
N LEU A 101 40.66 -17.92 3.79
CA LEU A 101 41.60 -18.30 4.87
C LEU A 101 42.82 -17.38 5.15
N PRO A 102 43.38 -17.50 6.37
CA PRO A 102 44.77 -17.94 6.44
C PRO A 102 44.94 -19.27 7.19
N THR A 103 45.68 -20.18 6.55
CA THR A 103 46.49 -21.19 7.22
C THR A 103 47.47 -20.49 8.16
N SER A 104 47.55 -20.89 9.42
CA SER A 104 48.80 -20.85 10.17
C SER A 104 48.84 -22.00 11.16
N SER A 105 49.89 -22.78 10.97
CA SER A 105 50.52 -23.68 11.92
C SER A 105 51.08 -22.89 13.11
N GLU A 106 51.58 -23.63 14.12
CA GLU A 106 52.27 -23.22 15.36
C GLU A 106 51.30 -22.89 16.51
N ASN A 107 51.15 -23.74 17.53
CA ASN A 107 52.17 -24.43 18.34
C ASN A 107 51.72 -25.84 18.77
#